data_AF-A0A950A2R3-F1
#
_entry.id   AF-A0A950A2R3-F1
#
_cell.length_a   1.000
_cell.length_b   1.000
_cell.length_c   1.000
_cell.angle_alpha   90.00
_cell.angle_beta   90.00
_cell.angle_gamma   90.00
#
_symmetry.space_group_name_H-M   'P 1'
#
loop_
_entity.id
_entity.type
_entity.pdbx_description
1 polymer ?
#
loop_
_entity_poly.entity_id
_entity_poly.type
_entity_poly.pdbx_seq_one_letter_code
_entity_poly.pdbx_strand_id
1 'polypeptide(L)' 'LEKIREAARGSDNLLPPIRQALKDRCSLGEVCAAMRDVFGEYQPTF' A
#
# COMPACT_ATOMS: atom_id res chain seq x y z
N LEU A 1 -8.42 -3.31 0.12
CA LEU A 1 -6.95 -3.16 0.27
C LEU A 1 -6.16 -4.25 -0.45
N GLU A 2 -6.72 -5.43 -0.73
CA GLU A 2 -6.03 -6.52 -1.46
C GLU A 2 -5.36 -6.08 -2.76
N LYS A 3 -6.02 -5.26 -3.60
CA LYS A 3 -5.39 -4.73 -4.82
C LYS A 3 -4.09 -3.96 -4.59
N ILE A 4 -3.97 -3.27 -3.45
CA ILE A 4 -2.73 -2.59 -3.06
C ILE A 4 -1.68 -3.63 -2.65
N ARG A 5 -2.07 -4.68 -1.90
CA ARG A 5 -1.15 -5.77 -1.51
C ARG A 5 -0.65 -6.55 -2.72
N GLU A 6 -1.52 -6.85 -3.68
CA GLU A 6 -1.17 -7.52 -4.93
C GLU A 6 -0.18 -6.69 -5.75
N ALA A 7 -0.49 -5.41 -6.00
CA ALA A 7 0.40 -4.50 -6.72
C ALA A 7 1.74 -4.30 -5.98
N ALA A 8 1.72 -4.26 -4.63
CA ALA A 8 2.92 -4.15 -3.81
C ALA A 8 3.79 -5.41 -3.82
N ARG A 9 3.20 -6.60 -3.99
CA ARG A 9 3.98 -7.86 -4.12
C ARG A 9 4.68 -7.94 -5.48
N GLY A 10 4.13 -7.27 -6.49
CA GLY A 10 4.68 -7.21 -7.84
C GLY A 10 5.51 -5.95 -8.10
N SER A 11 5.58 -5.57 -9.37
CA SER A 11 6.22 -4.35 -9.87
C SER A 11 5.22 -3.40 -10.53
N ASP A 12 3.93 -3.61 -10.30
CA ASP A 12 2.87 -2.79 -10.87
C ASP A 12 2.87 -1.37 -10.28
N ASN A 13 2.31 -0.43 -11.04
CA ASN A 13 2.14 0.93 -10.55
C ASN A 13 1.12 0.97 -9.40
N LEU A 14 1.53 1.49 -8.24
CA LEU A 14 0.70 1.60 -7.03
C LEU A 14 -0.29 2.77 -7.06
N LEU A 15 -0.11 3.77 -7.93
CA LEU A 15 -0.97 4.96 -7.96
C LEU A 15 -2.45 4.64 -8.29
N PRO A 16 -2.76 3.80 -9.31
CA PRO A 16 -4.15 3.44 -9.60
C PRO A 16 -4.91 2.79 -8.43
N PRO A 17 -4.40 1.75 -7.73
CA PRO A 17 -5.12 1.15 -6.61
C PRO A 17 -5.19 2.06 -5.37
N ILE A 18 -4.18 2.91 -5.11
CA ILE A 18 -4.24 3.91 -4.03
C ILE A 18 -5.35 4.93 -4.31
N ARG A 19 -5.42 5.47 -5.53
CA ARG A 19 -6.48 6.40 -5.93
C ARG A 19 -7.86 5.78 -5.76
N GLN A 20 -8.02 4.50 -6.09
CA GLN A 20 -9.28 3.80 -5.90
C GLN A 20 -9.63 3.65 -4.41
N ALA A 21 -8.68 3.25 -3.57
CA ALA A 21 -8.90 3.13 -2.12
C ALA A 21 -9.33 4.47 -1.50
N LEU A 22 -8.68 5.58 -1.86
CA LEU A 22 -9.06 6.91 -1.36
C LEU A 22 -10.44 7.36 -1.87
N LYS A 23 -10.81 7.01 -3.12
CA LYS A 23 -12.18 7.24 -3.64
C LYS A 23 -13.22 6.47 -2.83
N ASP A 24 -12.89 5.26 -2.40
CA ASP A 24 -13.74 4.39 -1.60
C ASP A 24 -13.72 4.77 -0.09
N ARG A 25 -13.26 6.00 0.23
CA ARG A 25 -13.18 6.55 1.59
C ARG A 25 -12.25 5.80 2.53
N CYS A 26 -11.32 4.99 2.00
CA CYS A 26 -10.26 4.41 2.81
C CYS A 26 -9.33 5.52 3.31
N SER A 27 -8.85 5.37 4.53
CA SER A 27 -7.89 6.29 5.13
C SER A 27 -6.48 6.08 4.59
N LEU A 28 -5.63 7.10 4.74
CA LEU A 28 -4.21 6.97 4.45
C LEU A 28 -3.54 5.92 5.34
N GLY A 29 -3.96 5.81 6.61
CA GLY A 29 -3.42 4.82 7.55
C GLY A 29 -3.64 3.39 7.09
N GLU A 30 -4.85 3.07 6.60
CA GLU A 30 -5.18 1.75 6.05
C GLU A 30 -4.39 1.42 4.79
N VAL A 31 -4.17 2.41 3.91
CA VAL A 31 -3.33 2.25 2.71
C VAL A 31 -1.87 1.97 3.10
N CYS A 32 -1.31 2.75 4.02
CA CYS A 32 0.04 2.56 4.52
C CYS A 32 0.20 1.22 5.24
N ALA A 33 -0.80 0.78 6.00
CA ALA A 33 -0.81 -0.53 6.65
C ALA A 33 -0.76 -1.67 5.62
N ALA A 34 -1.59 -1.61 4.57
CA ALA A 34 -1.57 -2.62 3.51
C ALA A 34 -0.23 -2.70 2.78
N MET A 35 0.44 -1.56 2.57
CA MET A 35 1.80 -1.53 2.00
C MET A 35 2.84 -2.11 2.97
N ARG A 36 2.71 -1.80 4.27
CA ARG A 36 3.58 -2.31 5.34
C ARG A 36 3.49 -3.82 5.50
N ASP A 37 2.32 -4.42 5.28
CA ASP A 37 2.13 -5.88 5.30
C ASP A 37 3.01 -6.60 4.25
N VAL A 38 3.40 -5.92 3.17
CA VAL A 38 4.15 -6.50 2.05
C VAL A 38 5.61 -6.06 2.05
N PHE A 39 5.87 -4.76 2.17
CA PHE A 39 7.22 -4.21 2.14
C PHE A 39 7.94 -4.30 3.48
N GLY A 40 7.19 -4.51 4.57
CA GLY A 40 7.70 -4.34 5.92
C GLY A 40 7.83 -2.88 6.32
N GLU A 41 8.55 -2.66 7.41
CA GLU A 41 8.90 -1.33 7.91
C GLU A 41 10.34 -0.99 7.57
N TYR A 42 10.60 0.30 7.31
CA TYR A 42 11.96 0.79 7.21
C TYR A 42 12.67 0.62 8.56
N GLN A 43 13.78 -0.12 8.55
CA GLN A 43 14.67 -0.31 9.70
C GLN A 43 15.97 0.44 9.44
N PRO A 44 16.21 1.58 10.11
CA PRO A 44 17.44 2.33 9.91
C PRO A 44 18.65 1.53 10.45
N THR A 45 19.71 1.43 9.66
CA THR A 45 21.02 0.91 10.11
C THR A 45 21.89 2.09 10.55
N PHE A 46 21.93 2.34 11.86
CA PHE A 46 22.87 3.26 12.50
C PHE A 46 24.08 2.51 13.04
#